data_AF-A0A179SHL2-F1
#
_entry.id   AF-A0A179SHL2-F1
#
_cell.length_a   1.000
_cell.length_b   1.000
_cell.length_c   1.000
_cell.angle_alpha   90.00
_cell.angle_beta   90.00
_cell.angle_gamma   90.00
#
_symmetry.space_group_name_H-M   'P 1'
#
loop_
_entity.id
_entity.type
_entity.pdbx_description
1 polymer ?
#
loop_
_entity_poly.entity_id
_entity_poly.type
_entity_poly.pdbx_seq_one_letter_code
_entity_poly.pdbx_strand_id
1 'polypeptide(L)'
;MRVVVWEQCAGAVGAWLSAPWSDPPAIWVGLIGFMAGAVEIVARYKGDPRRALLNLPALLYVTVNVLACLAMLACLRMIEPAWLFADLAGKPNLQTLYLILAAGFGAMTLFRSSLFRIKTADGEIGFGPSALLDTLLFASDRAIDRSVAPPRGSAVQAIMKDVSFERAKIALPVYCFALMQNIPAREQRDLATQVKEIAPLGVPPEVSAANLGLLLMNVVGTDVLKQAVTDLGPYIGYDPLAGDSRTDAIVTLMDGFDVLKAQQLADACINLGRPVPTDGVGELRIRIAQLGVDDIDPRLKALMLGRWLVDLVGPSTVEIALRHLTAASGGGMPPPGGMPGAGAAPPRETIRQMLWRSLARRRRVRDNPRNRR
;
A
#
# COMPACT_ATOMS: atom_id res chain seq x y z
N MET A 1 -32.82 42.49 -16.45
CA MET A 1 -33.11 41.04 -16.26
C MET A 1 -32.11 40.33 -15.34
N ARG A 2 -30.79 40.58 -15.41
CA ARG A 2 -29.79 39.95 -14.51
C ARG A 2 -29.83 40.39 -13.03
N VAL A 3 -30.25 41.63 -12.74
CA VAL A 3 -30.29 42.18 -11.36
C VAL A 3 -31.47 41.63 -10.55
N VAL A 4 -32.62 41.41 -11.21
CA VAL A 4 -33.84 40.89 -10.58
C VAL A 4 -33.66 39.46 -10.07
N VAL A 5 -32.90 38.63 -10.81
CA VAL A 5 -32.63 37.24 -10.41
C VAL A 5 -31.73 37.18 -9.17
N TRP A 6 -30.77 38.10 -9.04
CA TRP A 6 -29.87 38.14 -7.88
C TRP A 6 -30.58 38.58 -6.60
N GLU A 7 -31.45 39.59 -6.67
CA GLU A 7 -32.27 40.01 -5.52
C GLU A 7 -33.28 38.93 -5.10
N GLN A 8 -33.83 38.18 -6.04
CA GLN A 8 -34.73 37.05 -5.76
C GLN A 8 -33.98 35.86 -5.12
N CYS A 9 -32.77 35.55 -5.57
CA CYS A 9 -31.94 34.50 -4.96
C CYS A 9 -31.47 34.89 -3.55
N ALA A 10 -31.08 36.16 -3.34
CA ALA A 10 -30.71 36.66 -2.00
C ALA A 10 -31.91 36.69 -1.04
N GLY A 11 -33.10 37.07 -1.55
CA GLY A 11 -34.35 37.00 -0.81
C GLY A 11 -34.74 35.58 -0.40
N ALA A 12 -34.51 34.59 -1.26
CA ALA A 12 -34.75 33.18 -0.95
C ALA A 12 -33.84 32.65 0.18
N VAL A 13 -32.59 33.12 0.26
CA VAL A 13 -31.65 32.78 1.35
C VAL A 13 -32.01 33.51 2.66
N GLY A 14 -32.52 34.76 2.58
CA GLY A 14 -33.04 35.48 3.75
C GLY A 14 -34.34 34.88 4.31
N ALA A 15 -35.23 34.42 3.43
CA ALA A 15 -36.42 33.66 3.79
C ALA A 15 -36.06 32.27 4.39
N TRP A 16 -34.94 31.69 3.97
CA TRP A 16 -34.41 30.42 4.49
C TRP A 16 -33.92 30.52 5.95
N LEU A 17 -33.26 31.60 6.35
CA LEU A 17 -32.84 31.81 7.75
C LEU A 17 -34.01 32.09 8.71
N SER A 18 -35.14 32.55 8.17
CA SER A 18 -36.34 32.93 8.92
C SER A 18 -37.47 31.92 8.85
N ALA A 19 -37.34 30.86 8.04
CA ALA A 19 -38.35 29.81 7.94
C ALA A 19 -38.42 29.02 9.27
N PRO A 20 -39.62 28.88 9.85
CA PRO A 20 -39.77 28.15 11.10
C PRO A 20 -39.41 26.68 10.85
N TRP A 21 -38.43 26.18 11.61
CA TRP A 21 -37.94 24.79 11.58
C TRP A 21 -39.03 23.74 11.93
N SER A 22 -40.27 24.19 12.15
CA SER A 22 -41.48 23.40 12.38
C SER A 22 -42.26 23.04 11.12
N ASP A 23 -41.80 23.43 9.93
CA ASP A 23 -42.49 23.11 8.67
C ASP A 23 -42.19 21.66 8.21
N PRO A 24 -43.18 20.74 8.24
CA PRO A 24 -42.94 19.32 8.02
C PRO A 24 -42.22 18.96 6.71
N PRO A 25 -42.50 19.59 5.55
CA PRO A 25 -41.83 19.30 4.29
C PRO A 25 -40.34 19.65 4.29
N ALA A 26 -39.94 20.74 4.97
CA ALA A 26 -38.54 21.14 5.03
C ALA A 26 -37.68 20.10 5.77
N ILE A 27 -38.22 19.52 6.85
CA ILE A 27 -37.57 18.43 7.60
C ILE A 27 -37.35 17.22 6.70
N TRP A 28 -38.39 16.77 5.98
CA TRP A 28 -38.28 15.60 5.09
C TRP A 28 -37.33 15.83 3.91
N VAL A 29 -37.39 17.00 3.30
CA VAL A 29 -36.49 17.38 2.19
C VAL A 29 -35.04 17.46 2.67
N GLY A 30 -34.81 18.07 3.83
CA GLY A 30 -33.49 18.10 4.47
C GLY A 30 -32.98 16.69 4.80
N LEU A 31 -33.85 15.80 5.29
CA LEU A 31 -33.49 14.40 5.57
C LEU A 31 -33.09 13.65 4.30
N ILE A 32 -33.80 13.85 3.18
CA ILE A 32 -33.40 13.28 1.88
C ILE A 32 -32.00 13.77 1.50
N GLY A 33 -31.73 15.07 1.64
CA GLY A 33 -30.42 15.67 1.38
C GLY A 33 -29.32 15.08 2.24
N PHE A 34 -29.58 14.96 3.55
CA PHE A 34 -28.66 14.37 4.50
C PHE A 34 -28.35 12.91 4.17
N MET A 35 -29.38 12.10 3.95
CA MET A 35 -29.20 10.67 3.65
C MET A 35 -28.47 10.45 2.33
N ALA A 36 -28.83 11.20 1.28
CA ALA A 36 -28.14 11.11 0.00
C ALA A 36 -26.65 11.41 0.13
N GLY A 37 -26.31 12.52 0.82
CA GLY A 37 -24.92 12.89 1.06
C GLY A 37 -24.18 11.89 1.94
N ALA A 38 -24.79 11.43 3.04
CA ALA A 38 -24.17 10.47 3.96
C ALA A 38 -23.94 9.11 3.30
N VAL A 39 -24.91 8.60 2.52
CA VAL A 39 -24.77 7.33 1.79
C VAL A 39 -23.64 7.42 0.76
N GLU A 40 -23.47 8.54 0.08
CA GLU A 40 -22.39 8.73 -0.88
C GLU A 40 -21.01 8.67 -0.21
N ILE A 41 -20.84 9.35 0.94
CA ILE A 41 -19.62 9.29 1.73
C ILE A 41 -19.36 7.87 2.24
N VAL A 42 -20.35 7.20 2.83
CA VAL A 42 -20.18 5.83 3.35
C VAL A 42 -19.83 4.84 2.24
N ALA A 43 -20.46 4.95 1.07
CA ALA A 43 -20.17 4.09 -0.07
C ALA A 43 -18.74 4.28 -0.59
N ARG A 44 -18.19 5.50 -0.50
CA ARG A 44 -16.84 5.85 -0.92
C ARG A 44 -15.76 5.34 0.04
N TYR A 45 -16.01 5.37 1.36
CA TYR A 45 -15.00 5.04 2.38
C TYR A 45 -15.36 3.80 3.21
N LYS A 46 -15.41 2.63 2.56
CA LYS A 46 -15.81 1.36 3.19
C LYS A 46 -14.94 0.91 4.37
N GLY A 47 -13.67 1.32 4.40
CA GLY A 47 -12.71 0.88 5.43
C GLY A 47 -12.86 1.57 6.79
N ASP A 48 -13.37 2.80 6.83
CA ASP A 48 -13.61 3.55 8.08
C ASP A 48 -14.73 4.58 7.90
N PRO A 49 -15.99 4.13 7.78
CA PRO A 49 -17.12 4.99 7.44
C PRO A 49 -17.40 6.05 8.52
N ARG A 50 -17.05 5.75 9.78
CA ARG A 50 -17.24 6.69 10.89
C ARG A 50 -16.30 7.88 10.79
N ARG A 51 -14.99 7.66 10.57
CA ARG A 51 -14.05 8.78 10.37
C ARG A 51 -14.33 9.52 9.08
N ALA A 52 -14.83 8.83 8.06
CA ALA A 52 -15.22 9.44 6.80
C ALA A 52 -16.41 10.41 6.92
N LEU A 53 -17.37 10.15 7.80
CA LEU A 53 -18.51 11.07 8.02
C LEU A 53 -18.17 12.28 8.89
N LEU A 54 -17.16 12.16 9.76
CA LEU A 54 -16.87 13.16 10.79
C LEU A 54 -15.75 14.16 10.43
N ASN A 55 -15.15 14.05 9.26
CA ASN A 55 -14.18 15.05 8.81
C ASN A 55 -14.89 16.29 8.26
N LEU A 56 -14.25 17.46 8.42
CA LEU A 56 -14.84 18.75 8.06
C LEU A 56 -15.28 18.83 6.58
N PRO A 57 -14.47 18.40 5.59
CA PRO A 57 -14.91 18.40 4.19
C PRO A 57 -16.14 17.53 3.93
N ALA A 58 -16.25 16.34 4.56
CA ALA A 58 -17.43 15.48 4.43
C ALA A 58 -18.67 16.09 5.10
N LEU A 59 -18.50 16.75 6.25
CA LEU A 59 -19.59 17.49 6.91
C LEU A 59 -20.08 18.65 6.04
N LEU A 60 -19.16 19.41 5.42
CA LEU A 60 -19.50 20.45 4.46
C LEU A 60 -20.23 19.88 3.24
N TYR A 61 -19.76 18.75 2.72
CA TYR A 61 -20.40 18.05 1.61
C TYR A 61 -21.85 17.65 1.93
N VAL A 62 -22.10 17.02 3.09
CA VAL A 62 -23.46 16.67 3.55
C VAL A 62 -24.30 17.92 3.75
N THR A 63 -23.72 18.98 4.32
CA THR A 63 -24.42 20.27 4.51
C THR A 63 -24.84 20.89 3.19
N VAL A 64 -23.96 20.93 2.18
CA VAL A 64 -24.29 21.45 0.84
C VAL A 64 -25.42 20.64 0.21
N ASN A 65 -25.45 19.33 0.39
CA ASN A 65 -26.54 18.47 -0.09
C ASN A 65 -27.89 18.81 0.57
N VAL A 66 -27.91 19.01 1.89
CA VAL A 66 -29.11 19.46 2.62
C VAL A 66 -29.57 20.82 2.11
N LEU A 67 -28.65 21.79 2.00
CA LEU A 67 -28.95 23.14 1.52
C LEU A 67 -29.48 23.15 0.08
N ALA A 68 -28.93 22.31 -0.79
CA ALA A 68 -29.40 22.18 -2.17
C ALA A 68 -30.85 21.69 -2.24
N CYS A 69 -31.21 20.67 -1.46
CA CYS A 69 -32.59 20.17 -1.37
C CYS A 69 -33.54 21.24 -0.82
N LEU A 70 -33.14 21.96 0.24
CA LEU A 70 -33.94 23.04 0.83
C LEU A 70 -34.10 24.23 -0.12
N ALA A 71 -33.05 24.59 -0.86
CA ALA A 71 -33.11 25.64 -1.88
C ALA A 71 -34.07 25.26 -3.00
N MET A 72 -34.07 23.99 -3.45
CA MET A 72 -35.04 23.50 -4.43
C MET A 72 -36.48 23.58 -3.90
N LEU A 73 -36.70 23.20 -2.63
CA LEU A 73 -38.01 23.36 -2.00
C LEU A 73 -38.47 24.82 -1.99
N ALA A 74 -37.58 25.75 -1.63
CA ALA A 74 -37.87 27.19 -1.66
C ALA A 74 -38.20 27.68 -3.07
N CYS A 75 -37.45 27.26 -4.09
CA CYS A 75 -37.73 27.58 -5.49
C CYS A 75 -39.09 27.05 -5.95
N LEU A 76 -39.42 25.79 -5.65
CA LEU A 76 -40.70 25.20 -6.02
C LEU A 76 -41.89 25.90 -5.35
N ARG A 77 -41.72 26.37 -4.11
CA ARG A 77 -42.72 27.17 -3.41
C ARG A 77 -42.84 28.61 -3.92
N MET A 78 -41.75 29.19 -4.40
CA MET A 78 -41.77 30.55 -4.93
C MET A 78 -42.36 30.60 -6.35
N ILE A 79 -42.06 29.59 -7.17
CA ILE A 79 -42.49 29.54 -8.58
C ILE A 79 -43.91 28.97 -8.71
N GLU A 80 -44.28 28.04 -7.82
CA GLU A 80 -45.54 27.28 -7.87
C GLU A 80 -45.87 26.76 -9.28
N PRO A 81 -44.98 25.93 -9.88
CA PRO A 81 -45.14 25.51 -11.27
C PRO A 81 -46.46 24.75 -11.48
N ALA A 82 -47.38 25.37 -12.23
CA ALA A 82 -48.72 24.84 -12.47
C ALA A 82 -48.70 23.42 -13.06
N TRP A 83 -47.75 23.13 -13.94
CA TRP A 83 -47.59 21.80 -14.56
C TRP A 83 -47.26 20.69 -13.55
N LEU A 84 -46.63 21.02 -12.42
CA LEU A 84 -46.24 20.04 -11.40
C LEU A 84 -47.41 19.67 -10.48
N PHE A 85 -48.39 20.58 -10.34
CA PHE A 85 -49.49 20.46 -9.39
C PHE A 85 -50.88 20.42 -10.03
N ALA A 86 -50.97 20.45 -11.36
CA ALA A 86 -52.24 20.51 -12.11
C ALA A 86 -53.24 19.41 -11.69
N ASP A 87 -52.79 18.17 -11.57
CA ASP A 87 -53.64 17.01 -11.23
C ASP A 87 -53.84 16.81 -9.71
N LEU A 88 -53.21 17.67 -8.90
CA LEU A 88 -53.18 17.58 -7.44
C LEU A 88 -54.12 18.59 -6.77
N ALA A 89 -54.87 19.36 -7.57
CA ALA A 89 -55.87 20.30 -7.09
C ALA A 89 -56.86 19.61 -6.13
N GLY A 90 -57.03 20.20 -4.94
CA GLY A 90 -57.91 19.66 -3.88
C GLY A 90 -57.34 18.48 -3.08
N LYS A 91 -56.08 18.06 -3.29
CA LYS A 91 -55.43 16.95 -2.55
C LYS A 91 -54.17 17.44 -1.79
N PRO A 92 -54.33 18.19 -0.68
CA PRO A 92 -53.22 18.89 -0.02
C PRO A 92 -52.10 17.96 0.49
N ASN A 93 -52.45 16.77 0.99
CA ASN A 93 -51.47 15.79 1.46
C ASN A 93 -50.62 15.21 0.32
N LEU A 94 -51.24 14.92 -0.83
CA LEU A 94 -50.53 14.41 -2.00
C LEU A 94 -49.67 15.51 -2.63
N GLN A 95 -50.16 16.74 -2.70
CA GLN A 95 -49.38 17.90 -3.15
C GLN A 95 -48.12 18.09 -2.29
N THR A 96 -48.26 17.95 -0.97
CA THR A 96 -47.13 18.02 -0.03
C THR A 96 -46.11 16.91 -0.28
N LEU A 97 -46.57 15.66 -0.47
CA LEU A 97 -45.70 14.54 -0.77
C LEU A 97 -44.93 14.75 -2.09
N TYR A 98 -45.61 15.19 -3.15
CA TYR A 98 -44.99 15.50 -4.44
C TYR A 98 -43.95 16.61 -4.31
N LEU A 99 -44.25 17.66 -3.53
CA LEU A 99 -43.31 18.74 -3.26
C LEU A 99 -42.04 18.23 -2.56
N ILE A 100 -42.18 17.36 -1.55
CA ILE A 100 -41.04 16.76 -0.83
C ILE A 100 -40.18 15.93 -1.79
N LEU A 101 -40.81 15.05 -2.58
CA LEU A 101 -40.11 14.15 -3.50
C LEU A 101 -39.43 14.93 -4.63
N ALA A 102 -40.14 15.87 -5.25
CA ALA A 102 -39.62 16.71 -6.33
C ALA A 102 -38.47 17.60 -5.84
N ALA A 103 -38.60 18.23 -4.67
CA ALA A 103 -37.52 19.04 -4.11
C ALA A 103 -36.29 18.20 -3.74
N GLY A 104 -36.50 17.10 -3.00
CA GLY A 104 -35.42 16.24 -2.53
C GLY A 104 -34.65 15.59 -3.68
N PHE A 105 -35.34 14.78 -4.50
CA PHE A 105 -34.69 14.03 -5.58
C PHE A 105 -34.35 14.91 -6.79
N GLY A 106 -35.14 15.96 -7.06
CA GLY A 106 -34.85 16.91 -8.14
C GLY A 106 -33.57 17.69 -7.88
N ALA A 107 -33.35 18.15 -6.64
CA ALA A 107 -32.08 18.78 -6.26
C ALA A 107 -30.89 17.83 -6.44
N MET A 108 -31.01 16.57 -6.00
CA MET A 108 -29.96 15.56 -6.16
C MET A 108 -29.61 15.30 -7.63
N THR A 109 -30.64 15.24 -8.48
CA THR A 109 -30.46 15.01 -9.91
C THR A 109 -29.78 16.20 -10.58
N LEU A 110 -30.20 17.42 -10.22
CA LEU A 110 -29.61 18.65 -10.74
C LEU A 110 -28.15 18.83 -10.28
N PHE A 111 -27.87 18.64 -8.99
CA PHE A 111 -26.53 18.84 -8.44
C PHE A 111 -25.53 17.77 -8.89
N ARG A 112 -25.99 16.56 -9.23
CA ARG A 112 -25.15 15.52 -9.84
C ARG A 112 -25.02 15.66 -11.36
N SER A 113 -25.77 16.55 -11.99
CA SER A 113 -25.67 16.79 -13.43
C SER A 113 -24.43 17.63 -13.76
N SER A 114 -23.70 17.22 -14.78
CA SER A 114 -22.59 17.97 -15.37
C SER A 114 -23.10 18.63 -16.64
N LEU A 115 -23.05 19.96 -16.72
CA LEU A 115 -23.54 20.70 -17.89
C LEU A 115 -22.59 20.53 -19.09
N PHE A 116 -21.28 20.49 -18.83
CA PHE A 116 -20.26 20.22 -19.84
C PHE A 116 -19.17 19.33 -19.24
N ARG A 117 -18.52 18.50 -20.05
CA ARG A 117 -17.33 17.74 -19.65
C ARG A 117 -16.22 18.00 -20.66
N ILE A 118 -15.06 18.44 -20.19
CA ILE A 118 -13.88 18.66 -21.03
C ILE A 118 -12.86 17.57 -20.71
N LYS A 119 -12.43 16.83 -21.74
CA LYS A 119 -11.30 15.89 -21.63
C LYS A 119 -10.00 16.68 -21.62
N THR A 120 -9.24 16.54 -20.54
CA THR A 120 -7.87 17.05 -20.38
C THR A 120 -6.89 15.87 -20.34
N ALA A 121 -5.59 16.15 -20.44
CA ALA A 121 -4.55 15.11 -20.35
C ALA A 121 -4.58 14.39 -18.99
N ASP A 122 -5.04 15.08 -17.94
CA ASP A 122 -5.12 14.56 -16.57
C ASP A 122 -6.50 13.98 -16.22
N GLY A 123 -7.47 14.00 -17.14
CA GLY A 123 -8.80 13.40 -16.96
C GLY A 123 -9.97 14.25 -17.47
N GLU A 124 -11.20 13.84 -17.15
CA GLU A 124 -12.42 14.58 -17.48
C GLU A 124 -12.76 15.59 -16.38
N ILE A 125 -12.85 16.88 -16.74
CA ILE A 125 -13.31 17.95 -15.83
C ILE A 125 -14.75 18.29 -16.20
N GLY A 126 -15.67 18.00 -15.27
CA GLY A 126 -17.07 18.42 -15.37
C GLY A 126 -17.23 19.89 -14.97
N PHE A 127 -17.86 20.68 -15.82
CA PHE A 127 -18.33 22.02 -15.49
C PHE A 127 -19.83 21.96 -15.19
N GLY A 128 -20.22 22.40 -14.00
CA GLY A 128 -21.60 22.38 -13.53
C GLY A 128 -21.69 22.37 -12.00
N PRO A 129 -22.90 22.24 -11.44
CA PRO A 129 -23.12 22.12 -10.00
C PRO A 129 -22.31 20.98 -9.36
N SER A 130 -22.05 19.90 -10.11
CA SER A 130 -21.28 18.76 -9.62
C SER A 130 -19.83 19.11 -9.30
N ALA A 131 -19.23 20.10 -9.95
CA ALA A 131 -17.83 20.48 -9.73
C ALA A 131 -17.55 20.94 -8.29
N LEU A 132 -18.54 21.61 -7.67
CA LEU A 132 -18.48 22.00 -6.26
C LEU A 132 -18.43 20.76 -5.35
N LEU A 133 -19.30 19.79 -5.63
CA LEU A 133 -19.37 18.53 -4.88
C LEU A 133 -18.09 17.71 -5.07
N ASP A 134 -17.59 17.62 -6.29
CA ASP A 134 -16.33 16.93 -6.62
C ASP A 134 -15.13 17.54 -5.88
N THR A 135 -15.08 18.87 -5.77
CA THR A 135 -14.03 19.57 -5.03
C THR A 135 -14.07 19.24 -3.53
N LEU A 136 -15.26 19.21 -2.93
CA LEU A 136 -15.44 18.84 -1.52
C LEU A 136 -15.12 17.36 -1.27
N LEU A 137 -15.49 16.48 -2.19
CA LEU A 137 -15.14 15.06 -2.13
C LEU A 137 -13.62 14.86 -2.25
N PHE A 138 -12.96 15.56 -3.16
CA PHE A 138 -11.50 15.51 -3.29
C PHE A 138 -10.78 16.03 -2.02
N ALA A 139 -11.29 17.09 -1.41
CA ALA A 139 -10.78 17.57 -0.12
C ALA A 139 -11.01 16.54 1.01
N SER A 140 -12.15 15.84 0.99
CA SER A 140 -12.47 14.76 1.93
C SER A 140 -11.52 13.59 1.77
N ASP A 141 -11.23 13.17 0.53
CA ASP A 141 -10.26 12.11 0.21
C ASP A 141 -8.91 12.42 0.85
N ARG A 142 -8.39 13.62 0.59
CA ARG A 142 -7.07 14.04 1.13
C ARG A 142 -7.07 14.13 2.65
N ALA A 143 -8.16 14.58 3.26
CA ALA A 143 -8.26 14.67 4.72
C ALA A 143 -8.26 13.27 5.36
N ILE A 144 -9.00 12.33 4.77
CA ILE A 144 -9.04 10.93 5.21
C ILE A 144 -7.67 10.29 5.00
N ASP A 145 -7.08 10.40 3.81
CA ASP A 145 -5.77 9.83 3.51
C ASP A 145 -4.70 10.28 4.52
N ARG A 146 -4.66 11.58 4.86
CA ARG A 146 -3.75 12.11 5.88
C ARG A 146 -4.01 11.54 7.27
N SER A 147 -5.27 11.36 7.64
CA SER A 147 -5.63 10.82 8.96
C SER A 147 -5.33 9.33 9.10
N VAL A 148 -5.40 8.58 8.01
CA VAL A 148 -5.22 7.12 8.00
C VAL A 148 -3.76 6.75 7.75
N ALA A 149 -2.96 7.61 7.11
CA ALA A 149 -1.56 7.33 6.80
C ALA A 149 -0.68 6.97 8.02
N PRO A 150 -0.68 7.70 9.16
CA PRO A 150 0.21 7.38 10.28
C PRO A 150 -0.10 6.01 10.94
N PRO A 151 -1.35 5.68 11.31
CA PRO A 151 -1.67 4.36 11.85
C PRO A 151 -1.32 3.21 10.90
N ARG A 152 -1.53 3.41 9.59
CA ARG A 152 -1.17 2.43 8.55
C ARG A 152 0.33 2.23 8.46
N GLY A 153 1.10 3.31 8.51
CA GLY A 153 2.56 3.26 8.53
C GLY A 153 3.09 2.49 9.74
N SER A 154 2.57 2.76 10.93
CA SER A 154 2.97 2.01 12.13
C SER A 154 2.55 0.53 12.08
N ALA A 155 1.35 0.24 11.57
CA ALA A 155 0.85 -1.13 11.48
C ALA A 155 1.68 -1.97 10.50
N VAL A 156 1.97 -1.44 9.31
CA VAL A 156 2.76 -2.16 8.31
C VAL A 156 4.19 -2.40 8.77
N GLN A 157 4.82 -1.42 9.45
CA GLN A 157 6.17 -1.60 9.99
C GLN A 157 6.21 -2.69 11.05
N ALA A 158 5.19 -2.77 11.91
CA ALA A 158 5.10 -3.83 12.91
C ALA A 158 4.84 -5.21 12.28
N ILE A 159 3.97 -5.28 11.27
CA ILE A 159 3.62 -6.55 10.61
C ILE A 159 4.75 -7.07 9.72
N MET A 160 5.38 -6.20 8.93
CA MET A 160 6.44 -6.57 7.98
C MET A 160 7.84 -6.60 8.61
N LYS A 161 7.91 -6.46 9.94
CA LYS A 161 9.18 -6.56 10.67
C LYS A 161 9.83 -7.92 10.36
N ASP A 162 11.12 -7.89 10.06
CA ASP A 162 11.93 -9.08 9.78
C ASP A 162 11.49 -9.86 8.52
N VAL A 163 10.70 -9.26 7.62
CA VAL A 163 10.32 -9.87 6.33
C VAL A 163 11.33 -9.50 5.24
N SER A 164 11.86 -10.51 4.54
CA SER A 164 12.68 -10.30 3.35
C SER A 164 11.81 -10.01 2.13
N PHE A 165 11.98 -8.84 1.52
CA PHE A 165 11.27 -8.48 0.29
C PHE A 165 11.50 -9.51 -0.83
N GLU A 166 12.74 -9.99 -1.01
CA GLU A 166 13.08 -10.94 -2.08
C GLU A 166 12.35 -12.27 -1.95
N ARG A 167 12.19 -12.76 -0.71
CA ARG A 167 11.47 -14.00 -0.41
C ARG A 167 9.95 -13.79 -0.43
N ALA A 168 9.50 -12.63 0.04
CA ALA A 168 8.07 -12.33 0.22
C ALA A 168 7.36 -11.89 -1.07
N LYS A 169 8.05 -11.21 -2.01
CA LYS A 169 7.43 -10.53 -3.17
C LYS A 169 6.58 -11.44 -4.08
N ILE A 170 6.80 -12.75 -4.03
CA ILE A 170 5.95 -13.74 -4.73
C ILE A 170 5.07 -14.51 -3.73
N ALA A 171 5.65 -15.05 -2.66
CA ALA A 171 4.94 -15.95 -1.76
C ALA A 171 3.80 -15.27 -0.99
N LEU A 172 4.05 -14.05 -0.50
CA LEU A 172 3.13 -13.34 0.36
C LEU A 172 1.86 -12.88 -0.39
N PRO A 173 1.93 -12.25 -1.58
CA PRO A 173 0.73 -11.94 -2.36
C PRO A 173 -0.11 -13.17 -2.70
N VAL A 174 0.54 -14.26 -3.14
CA VAL A 174 -0.15 -15.51 -3.52
C VAL A 174 -0.91 -16.08 -2.33
N TYR A 175 -0.29 -16.12 -1.15
CA TYR A 175 -0.93 -16.62 0.05
C TYR A 175 -2.08 -15.71 0.53
N CYS A 176 -1.86 -14.40 0.56
CA CYS A 176 -2.90 -13.42 0.89
C CYS A 176 -4.12 -13.58 -0.02
N PHE A 177 -3.93 -13.76 -1.33
CA PHE A 177 -5.04 -13.96 -2.27
C PHE A 177 -5.73 -15.30 -2.09
N ALA A 178 -5.01 -16.36 -1.68
CA ALA A 178 -5.60 -17.65 -1.38
C ALA A 178 -6.45 -17.64 -0.10
N LEU A 179 -6.17 -16.75 0.86
CA LEU A 179 -7.00 -16.54 2.05
C LEU A 179 -8.31 -15.79 1.74
N MET A 180 -8.37 -15.10 0.61
CA MET A 180 -9.47 -14.22 0.25
C MET A 180 -10.47 -14.95 -0.66
N GLN A 181 -11.76 -14.81 -0.36
CA GLN A 181 -12.80 -15.58 -1.06
C GLN A 181 -13.17 -15.03 -2.45
N ASN A 182 -12.90 -13.74 -2.73
CA ASN A 182 -13.36 -13.10 -3.96
C ASN A 182 -12.53 -11.87 -4.38
N ILE A 183 -11.28 -12.07 -4.81
CA ILE A 183 -10.47 -10.97 -5.36
C ILE A 183 -10.58 -10.94 -6.89
N PRO A 184 -10.99 -9.81 -7.49
CA PRO A 184 -11.02 -9.65 -8.94
C PRO A 184 -9.66 -9.90 -9.59
N ALA A 185 -9.65 -10.56 -10.76
CA ALA A 185 -8.42 -10.82 -11.51
C ALA A 185 -7.66 -9.52 -11.89
N ARG A 186 -8.36 -8.39 -12.00
CA ARG A 186 -7.77 -7.07 -12.23
C ARG A 186 -6.89 -6.63 -11.05
N GLU A 187 -7.39 -6.70 -9.82
CA GLU A 187 -6.64 -6.31 -8.63
C GLU A 187 -5.37 -7.15 -8.45
N GLN A 188 -5.45 -8.45 -8.75
CA GLN A 188 -4.28 -9.34 -8.71
C GLN A 188 -3.20 -8.91 -9.71
N ARG A 189 -3.60 -8.50 -10.93
CA ARG A 189 -2.67 -8.03 -11.96
C ARG A 189 -2.08 -6.67 -11.60
N ASP A 190 -2.90 -5.74 -11.13
CA ASP A 190 -2.48 -4.39 -10.75
C ASP A 190 -1.45 -4.46 -9.61
N LEU A 191 -1.69 -5.30 -8.60
CA LEU A 191 -0.72 -5.52 -7.52
C LEU A 191 0.56 -6.18 -8.03
N ALA A 192 0.47 -7.18 -8.91
CA ALA A 192 1.67 -7.83 -9.47
C ALA A 192 2.55 -6.86 -10.27
N THR A 193 1.95 -5.88 -10.96
CA THR A 193 2.67 -4.79 -11.63
C THR A 193 3.36 -3.89 -10.63
N GLN A 194 2.64 -3.40 -9.62
CA GLN A 194 3.20 -2.50 -8.60
C GLN A 194 4.34 -3.16 -7.80
N VAL A 195 4.26 -4.46 -7.50
CA VAL A 195 5.35 -5.20 -6.83
C VAL A 195 6.62 -5.26 -7.69
N LYS A 196 6.49 -5.38 -9.02
CA LYS A 196 7.63 -5.34 -9.94
C LYS A 196 8.29 -3.96 -10.01
N GLU A 197 7.53 -2.91 -9.73
CA GLU A 197 8.03 -1.53 -9.72
C GLU A 197 8.76 -1.17 -8.41
N ILE A 198 8.61 -1.95 -7.34
CA ILE A 198 9.34 -1.71 -6.08
C ILE A 198 10.82 -2.08 -6.19
N ALA A 199 11.13 -3.25 -6.76
CA ALA A 199 12.50 -3.78 -6.80
C ALA A 199 13.53 -2.85 -7.49
N PRO A 200 13.22 -2.16 -8.60
CA PRO A 200 14.15 -1.27 -9.28
C PRO A 200 14.45 0.05 -8.54
N LEU A 201 13.68 0.42 -7.51
CA LEU A 201 13.80 1.72 -6.85
C LEU A 201 15.10 1.88 -6.04
N GLY A 202 15.84 0.79 -5.80
CA GLY A 202 17.10 0.83 -5.05
C GLY A 202 16.95 1.25 -3.59
N VAL A 203 15.73 1.18 -3.04
CA VAL A 203 15.46 1.50 -1.64
C VAL A 203 15.91 0.36 -0.70
N PRO A 204 16.16 0.64 0.59
CA PRO A 204 16.56 -0.40 1.54
C PRO A 204 15.59 -1.60 1.56
N PRO A 205 16.07 -2.84 1.78
CA PRO A 205 15.24 -4.04 1.76
C PRO A 205 14.03 -3.97 2.72
N GLU A 206 14.21 -3.35 3.87
CA GLU A 206 13.18 -3.14 4.88
C GLU A 206 12.08 -2.20 4.37
N VAL A 207 12.47 -1.16 3.63
CA VAL A 207 11.54 -0.21 3.00
C VAL A 207 10.79 -0.88 1.85
N SER A 208 11.47 -1.72 1.05
CA SER A 208 10.82 -2.53 0.01
C SER A 208 9.80 -3.50 0.61
N ALA A 209 10.12 -4.16 1.72
CA ALA A 209 9.21 -5.04 2.45
C ALA A 209 8.01 -4.28 3.02
N ALA A 210 8.24 -3.10 3.63
CA ALA A 210 7.16 -2.25 4.11
C ALA A 210 6.23 -1.77 2.97
N ASN A 211 6.79 -1.37 1.83
CA ASN A 211 6.00 -0.98 0.65
C ASN A 211 5.17 -2.14 0.11
N LEU A 212 5.74 -3.35 0.03
CA LEU A 212 5.00 -4.56 -0.30
C LEU A 212 3.83 -4.79 0.67
N GLY A 213 4.06 -4.61 1.98
CA GLY A 213 3.03 -4.70 3.00
C GLY A 213 1.92 -3.65 2.81
N LEU A 214 2.25 -2.41 2.46
CA LEU A 214 1.27 -1.35 2.19
C LEU A 214 0.37 -1.69 0.99
N LEU A 215 0.96 -2.21 -0.08
CA LEU A 215 0.24 -2.66 -1.26
C LEU A 215 -0.73 -3.79 -0.93
N LEU A 216 -0.27 -4.78 -0.16
CA LEU A 216 -1.12 -5.90 0.24
C LEU A 216 -2.23 -5.47 1.20
N MET A 217 -1.91 -4.62 2.17
CA MET A 217 -2.90 -4.10 3.12
C MET A 217 -4.04 -3.33 2.43
N ASN A 218 -3.80 -2.70 1.27
CA ASN A 218 -4.85 -2.08 0.46
C ASN A 218 -5.85 -3.08 -0.12
N VAL A 219 -5.40 -4.30 -0.44
CA VAL A 219 -6.23 -5.30 -1.13
C VAL A 219 -6.85 -6.27 -0.13
N VAL A 220 -6.08 -6.76 0.83
CA VAL A 220 -6.53 -7.83 1.75
C VAL A 220 -6.83 -7.35 3.17
N GLY A 221 -6.47 -6.11 3.50
CA GLY A 221 -6.63 -5.56 4.84
C GLY A 221 -5.52 -5.98 5.82
N THR A 222 -5.52 -5.34 6.99
CA THR A 222 -4.46 -5.47 8.00
C THR A 222 -4.41 -6.86 8.64
N ASP A 223 -5.56 -7.44 8.96
CA ASP A 223 -5.64 -8.72 9.68
C ASP A 223 -5.20 -9.89 8.81
N VAL A 224 -5.62 -9.91 7.54
CA VAL A 224 -5.21 -10.95 6.58
C VAL A 224 -3.71 -10.85 6.32
N LEU A 225 -3.16 -9.64 6.16
CA LEU A 225 -1.72 -9.47 5.99
C LEU A 225 -0.95 -9.95 7.23
N LYS A 226 -1.40 -9.58 8.43
CA LYS A 226 -0.78 -9.99 9.69
C LYS A 226 -0.77 -11.52 9.83
N GLN A 227 -1.90 -12.16 9.55
CA GLN A 227 -2.02 -13.61 9.59
C GLN A 227 -1.10 -14.26 8.54
N ALA A 228 -1.10 -13.74 7.31
CA ALA A 228 -0.26 -14.24 6.22
C ALA A 228 1.25 -14.16 6.53
N VAL A 229 1.71 -13.06 7.11
CA VAL A 229 3.11 -12.92 7.52
C VAL A 229 3.45 -13.89 8.65
N THR A 230 2.54 -14.08 9.60
CA THR A 230 2.71 -15.04 10.71
C THR A 230 2.86 -16.47 10.17
N ASP A 231 1.97 -16.88 9.26
CA ASP A 231 1.95 -18.24 8.70
C ASP A 231 3.16 -18.52 7.80
N LEU A 232 3.62 -17.50 7.06
CA LEU A 232 4.75 -17.62 6.15
C LEU A 232 6.09 -17.29 6.78
N GLY A 233 6.13 -16.80 8.03
CA GLY A 233 7.33 -16.32 8.72
C GLY A 233 8.58 -17.18 8.49
N PRO A 234 8.53 -18.51 8.68
CA PRO A 234 9.68 -19.39 8.43
C PRO A 234 10.24 -19.38 6.99
N TYR A 235 9.43 -19.00 6.01
CA TYR A 235 9.76 -19.03 4.58
C TYR A 235 10.06 -17.66 3.98
N ILE A 236 9.59 -16.59 4.61
CA ILE A 236 9.74 -15.20 4.11
C ILE A 236 10.57 -14.32 5.03
N GLY A 237 10.95 -14.83 6.21
CA GLY A 237 11.78 -14.10 7.16
C GLY A 237 13.14 -13.74 6.57
N TYR A 238 13.74 -12.70 7.15
CA TYR A 238 15.11 -12.32 6.89
C TYR A 238 16.03 -13.48 7.28
N ASP A 239 16.63 -14.12 6.29
CA ASP A 239 17.73 -15.05 6.48
C ASP A 239 18.99 -14.33 5.98
N PRO A 240 19.93 -13.98 6.86
CA PRO A 240 21.17 -13.31 6.48
C PRO A 240 21.99 -14.08 5.45
N LEU A 241 21.72 -15.38 5.26
CA LEU A 241 22.45 -16.26 4.36
C LEU A 241 21.75 -16.51 3.03
N ALA A 242 20.42 -16.37 2.93
CA ALA A 242 19.66 -16.91 1.80
C ALA A 242 19.15 -15.89 0.77
N GLY A 243 19.54 -14.61 0.85
CA GLY A 243 18.90 -13.55 0.06
C GLY A 243 19.80 -12.54 -0.63
N ASP A 244 21.10 -12.50 -0.34
CA ASP A 244 21.97 -11.49 -0.95
C ASP A 244 22.92 -12.17 -1.94
N SER A 245 22.79 -11.84 -3.23
CA SER A 245 23.79 -12.20 -4.24
C SER A 245 25.20 -11.73 -3.85
N ARG A 246 25.27 -10.76 -2.92
CA ARG A 246 26.50 -10.31 -2.27
C ARG A 246 27.04 -11.31 -1.26
N THR A 247 26.20 -12.08 -0.55
CA THR A 247 26.69 -13.14 0.34
C THR A 247 27.30 -14.27 -0.47
N ASP A 248 26.72 -14.65 -1.62
CA ASP A 248 27.35 -15.59 -2.56
C ASP A 248 28.68 -15.05 -3.10
N ALA A 249 28.74 -13.74 -3.41
CA ALA A 249 29.98 -13.09 -3.82
C ALA A 249 31.04 -13.10 -2.71
N ILE A 250 30.65 -12.88 -1.44
CA ILE A 250 31.56 -12.94 -0.29
C ILE A 250 32.00 -14.37 -0.02
N VAL A 251 31.11 -15.36 -0.09
CA VAL A 251 31.47 -16.78 0.02
C VAL A 251 32.50 -17.13 -1.06
N THR A 252 32.31 -16.66 -2.29
CA THR A 252 33.25 -16.85 -3.39
C THR A 252 34.58 -16.13 -3.16
N LEU A 253 34.56 -14.90 -2.65
CA LEU A 253 35.77 -14.11 -2.36
C LEU A 253 36.54 -14.61 -1.14
N MET A 254 35.84 -15.21 -0.17
CA MET A 254 36.44 -15.84 1.00
C MET A 254 36.94 -17.26 0.71
N ASP A 255 36.52 -17.85 -0.41
CA ASP A 255 37.02 -19.15 -0.86
C ASP A 255 38.49 -19.03 -1.27
N GLY A 256 39.38 -19.65 -0.50
CA GLY A 256 40.84 -19.52 -0.68
C GLY A 256 41.45 -18.28 -0.02
N PHE A 257 40.70 -17.52 0.78
CA PHE A 257 41.26 -16.43 1.57
C PHE A 257 42.22 -16.98 2.64
N ASP A 258 43.42 -16.41 2.70
CA ASP A 258 44.43 -16.74 3.70
C ASP A 258 44.04 -16.17 5.06
N VAL A 259 43.65 -17.05 5.99
CA VAL A 259 43.23 -16.70 7.35
C VAL A 259 44.34 -15.98 8.13
N LEU A 260 45.61 -16.13 7.74
CA LEU A 260 46.72 -15.37 8.34
C LEU A 260 46.59 -13.85 8.09
N LYS A 261 45.84 -13.45 7.05
CA LYS A 261 45.52 -12.04 6.73
C LYS A 261 44.22 -11.56 7.37
N ALA A 262 43.59 -12.35 8.24
CA ALA A 262 42.31 -12.00 8.85
C ALA A 262 42.33 -10.63 9.56
N GLN A 263 43.42 -10.32 10.27
CA GLN A 263 43.58 -9.05 10.97
C GLN A 263 43.64 -7.85 10.00
N GLN A 264 44.36 -8.01 8.88
CA GLN A 264 44.49 -6.97 7.85
C GLN A 264 43.14 -6.70 7.17
N LEU A 265 42.36 -7.75 6.92
CA LEU A 265 41.00 -7.63 6.39
C LEU A 265 40.07 -6.92 7.38
N ALA A 266 40.12 -7.28 8.66
CA ALA A 266 39.33 -6.63 9.69
C ALA A 266 39.65 -5.14 9.81
N ASP A 267 40.93 -4.78 9.86
CA ASP A 267 41.36 -3.38 9.94
C ASP A 267 40.98 -2.58 8.68
N ALA A 268 41.11 -3.19 7.49
CA ALA A 268 40.65 -2.56 6.24
C ALA A 268 39.13 -2.32 6.25
N CYS A 269 38.35 -3.31 6.69
CA CYS A 269 36.90 -3.20 6.82
C CYS A 269 36.47 -2.11 7.80
N ILE A 270 37.15 -1.99 8.95
CA ILE A 270 36.86 -0.97 9.96
C ILE A 270 37.18 0.43 9.43
N ASN A 271 38.30 0.58 8.71
CA ASN A 271 38.71 1.88 8.15
C ASN A 271 37.86 2.33 6.94
N LEU A 272 37.30 1.38 6.18
CA LEU A 272 36.42 1.66 5.03
C LEU A 272 34.94 1.80 5.43
N GLY A 273 34.56 1.27 6.60
CA GLY A 273 33.18 1.17 7.06
C GLY A 273 32.64 2.45 7.73
N ARG A 274 31.34 2.42 8.05
CA ARG A 274 30.72 3.39 8.97
C ARG A 274 31.35 3.28 10.37
N PRO A 275 31.29 4.32 11.22
CA PRO A 275 31.79 4.23 12.59
C PRO A 275 31.13 3.04 13.32
N VAL A 276 31.97 2.06 13.66
CA VAL A 276 31.57 0.84 14.37
C VAL A 276 31.67 1.10 15.88
N PRO A 277 30.70 0.60 16.68
CA PRO A 277 30.81 0.59 18.14
C PRO A 277 32.14 -0.03 18.63
N THR A 278 32.79 0.61 19.61
CA THR A 278 34.14 0.23 20.07
C THR A 278 34.18 -1.16 20.73
N ASP A 279 33.07 -1.57 21.33
CA ASP A 279 32.83 -2.92 21.87
C ASP A 279 32.86 -3.99 20.77
N GLY A 280 32.20 -3.74 19.63
CA GLY A 280 32.19 -4.67 18.49
C GLY A 280 33.56 -4.90 17.87
N VAL A 281 34.41 -3.87 17.83
CA VAL A 281 35.81 -4.00 17.33
C VAL A 281 36.66 -4.84 18.27
N GLY A 282 36.53 -4.64 19.58
CA GLY A 282 37.25 -5.44 20.59
C GLY A 282 36.87 -6.91 20.53
N GLU A 283 35.58 -7.21 20.44
CA GLU A 283 35.07 -8.58 20.35
C GLU A 283 35.52 -9.28 19.08
N LEU A 284 35.48 -8.60 17.93
CA LEU A 284 35.96 -9.16 16.66
C LEU A 284 37.44 -9.56 16.73
N ARG A 285 38.31 -8.73 17.33
CA ARG A 285 39.74 -9.03 17.46
C ARG A 285 40.00 -10.26 18.34
N ILE A 286 39.23 -10.41 19.43
CA ILE A 286 39.31 -11.60 20.29
C ILE A 286 38.92 -12.85 19.51
N ARG A 287 37.81 -12.79 18.75
CA ARG A 287 37.34 -13.92 17.95
C ARG A 287 38.31 -14.31 16.83
N ILE A 288 38.96 -13.33 16.17
CA ILE A 288 40.00 -13.59 15.16
C ILE A 288 41.20 -14.31 15.79
N ALA A 289 41.64 -13.87 16.98
CA ALA A 289 42.74 -14.50 17.69
C ALA A 289 42.42 -15.97 18.06
N GLN A 290 41.19 -16.23 18.52
CA GLN A 290 40.72 -17.60 18.81
C GLN A 290 40.67 -18.46 17.55
N LEU A 291 40.21 -17.91 16.43
CA LEU A 291 40.14 -18.60 15.15
C LEU A 291 41.52 -19.08 14.67
N GLY A 292 42.59 -18.38 15.03
CA GLY A 292 43.96 -18.78 14.72
C GLY A 292 44.42 -20.05 15.46
N VAL A 293 43.85 -20.32 16.64
CA VAL A 293 44.24 -21.43 17.53
C VAL A 293 43.41 -22.68 17.29
N ASP A 294 42.15 -22.55 16.89
CA ASP A 294 41.24 -23.68 16.75
C ASP A 294 41.63 -24.61 15.59
N ASP A 295 41.50 -25.93 15.76
CA ASP A 295 41.73 -26.92 14.69
C ASP A 295 40.49 -27.06 13.79
N ILE A 296 40.16 -25.95 13.11
CA ILE A 296 39.03 -25.85 12.18
C ILE A 296 39.59 -25.78 10.76
N ASP A 297 38.90 -26.41 9.81
CA ASP A 297 39.22 -26.33 8.39
C ASP A 297 39.42 -24.85 7.95
N PRO A 298 40.54 -24.52 7.26
CA PRO A 298 40.86 -23.14 6.88
C PRO A 298 39.78 -22.44 6.05
N ARG A 299 39.04 -23.20 5.22
CA ARG A 299 37.94 -22.65 4.42
C ARG A 299 36.78 -22.26 5.32
N LEU A 300 36.46 -23.09 6.30
CA LEU A 300 35.40 -22.79 7.26
C LEU A 300 35.77 -21.59 8.14
N LYS A 301 37.04 -21.46 8.54
CA LYS A 301 37.57 -20.28 9.23
C LYS A 301 37.36 -19.00 8.41
N ALA A 302 37.71 -19.02 7.12
CA ALA A 302 37.49 -17.88 6.23
C ALA A 302 36.00 -17.51 6.14
N LEU A 303 35.10 -18.49 6.01
CA LEU A 303 33.66 -18.22 5.96
C LEU A 303 33.11 -17.63 7.27
N MET A 304 33.55 -18.14 8.43
CA MET A 304 33.17 -17.60 9.74
C MET A 304 33.64 -16.15 9.92
N LEU A 305 34.88 -15.86 9.53
CA LEU A 305 35.43 -14.50 9.53
C LEU A 305 34.60 -13.57 8.63
N GLY A 306 34.29 -14.02 7.42
CA GLY A 306 33.50 -13.24 6.45
C GLY A 306 32.14 -12.89 7.02
N ARG A 307 31.49 -13.85 7.68
CA ARG A 307 30.21 -13.63 8.35
C ARG A 307 30.30 -12.57 9.44
N TRP A 308 31.28 -12.67 10.33
CA TRP A 308 31.46 -11.69 11.41
C TRP A 308 31.72 -10.28 10.90
N LEU A 309 32.51 -10.16 9.83
CA LEU A 309 32.77 -8.87 9.20
C LEU A 309 31.52 -8.31 8.52
N VAL A 310 30.74 -9.14 7.82
CA VAL A 310 29.47 -8.72 7.21
C VAL A 310 28.50 -8.21 8.28
N ASP A 311 28.42 -8.90 9.41
CA ASP A 311 27.56 -8.48 10.52
C ASP A 311 28.03 -7.17 11.16
N LEU A 312 29.35 -6.92 11.19
CA LEU A 312 29.91 -5.73 11.82
C LEU A 312 29.89 -4.48 10.91
N VAL A 313 30.25 -4.63 9.63
CA VAL A 313 30.47 -3.49 8.71
C VAL A 313 29.61 -3.51 7.45
N GLY A 314 28.83 -4.57 7.24
CA GLY A 314 27.99 -4.77 6.06
C GLY A 314 28.74 -5.40 4.86
N PRO A 315 28.01 -6.03 3.92
CA PRO A 315 28.60 -6.85 2.86
C PRO A 315 29.44 -6.06 1.85
N SER A 316 29.01 -4.84 1.49
CA SER A 316 29.71 -4.02 0.49
C SER A 316 31.12 -3.62 0.95
N THR A 317 31.29 -3.31 2.23
CA THR A 317 32.59 -2.93 2.80
C THR A 317 33.55 -4.11 2.80
N VAL A 318 33.06 -5.30 3.16
CA VAL A 318 33.84 -6.54 3.13
C VAL A 318 34.26 -6.89 1.71
N GLU A 319 33.36 -6.78 0.73
CA GLU A 319 33.65 -7.03 -0.67
C GLU A 319 34.75 -6.09 -1.21
N ILE A 320 34.65 -4.78 -0.91
CA ILE A 320 35.65 -3.78 -1.33
C ILE A 320 37.00 -4.07 -0.68
N ALA A 321 37.03 -4.32 0.64
CA ALA A 321 38.25 -4.63 1.37
C ALA A 321 38.93 -5.90 0.85
N LEU A 322 38.17 -6.97 0.58
CA LEU A 322 38.68 -8.20 0.00
C LEU A 322 39.29 -8.00 -1.38
N ARG A 323 38.62 -7.23 -2.26
CA ARG A 323 39.15 -6.91 -3.60
C ARG A 323 40.46 -6.14 -3.54
N HIS A 324 40.59 -5.19 -2.61
CA HIS A 324 41.85 -4.46 -2.42
C HIS A 324 42.99 -5.36 -1.92
N LEU A 325 42.70 -6.24 -0.96
CA LEU A 325 43.72 -7.15 -0.41
C LEU A 325 44.14 -8.24 -1.40
N THR A 326 43.20 -8.75 -2.21
CA THR A 326 43.51 -9.71 -3.27
C THR A 326 44.29 -9.07 -4.41
N ALA A 327 43.94 -7.84 -4.82
CA ALA A 327 44.70 -7.07 -5.81
C ALA A 327 46.13 -6.74 -5.33
N ALA A 328 46.32 -6.42 -4.05
CA ALA A 328 47.64 -6.16 -3.47
C ALA A 328 48.52 -7.42 -3.34
N SER A 329 47.90 -8.61 -3.28
CA SER A 329 48.61 -9.89 -3.17
C SER A 329 49.00 -10.47 -4.54
N GLY A 330 48.35 -10.04 -5.62
CA GLY A 330 48.57 -10.50 -6.99
C GLY A 330 49.30 -9.47 -7.85
N GLY A 331 50.62 -9.39 -7.72
CA GLY A 331 51.48 -8.72 -8.71
C GLY A 331 51.49 -9.52 -10.03
N GLY A 332 50.48 -9.33 -10.86
CA GLY A 332 50.37 -10.00 -12.15
C GLY A 332 48.99 -9.80 -12.76
N MET A 333 48.78 -8.65 -13.40
CA MET A 333 47.65 -8.41 -14.27
C MET A 333 47.77 -9.38 -15.48
N PRO A 334 46.84 -10.33 -15.71
CA PRO A 334 46.78 -11.00 -16.98
C PRO A 334 46.20 -10.02 -18.02
N PRO A 335 46.68 -10.03 -19.26
CA PRO A 335 46.15 -9.16 -20.31
C PRO A 335 44.68 -9.52 -20.60
N PRO A 336 43.86 -8.55 -21.07
CA PRO A 336 42.48 -8.81 -21.42
C PRO A 336 42.45 -9.63 -22.70
N GLY A 337 42.22 -10.95 -22.59
CA GLY A 337 42.11 -11.80 -23.76
C GLY A 337 41.73 -13.23 -23.45
N GLY A 338 40.56 -13.65 -23.96
CA GLY A 338 40.23 -15.06 -24.18
C GLY A 338 39.04 -15.56 -23.38
N MET A 339 37.84 -15.46 -23.97
CA MET A 339 36.72 -16.35 -23.65
C MET A 339 37.14 -17.81 -23.86
N PRO A 340 36.86 -18.73 -22.91
CA PRO A 340 36.75 -20.14 -23.22
C PRO A 340 35.33 -20.65 -22.93
N GLY A 341 34.69 -21.17 -23.98
CA GLY A 341 34.14 -22.52 -23.99
C GLY A 341 33.00 -22.83 -23.03
N ALA A 342 31.81 -22.97 -23.62
CA ALA A 342 30.65 -23.62 -23.03
C ALA A 342 30.99 -25.00 -22.40
N GLY A 343 30.92 -25.07 -21.07
CA GLY A 343 30.86 -26.31 -20.30
C GLY A 343 29.46 -26.45 -19.68
N ALA A 344 28.78 -27.55 -19.99
CA ALA A 344 27.39 -27.80 -19.64
C ALA A 344 27.12 -27.76 -18.12
N ALA A 345 26.15 -26.93 -17.73
CA ALA A 345 25.62 -26.90 -16.36
C ALA A 345 24.70 -28.11 -16.12
N PRO A 346 24.69 -28.70 -14.91
CA PRO A 346 23.69 -29.70 -14.54
C PRO A 346 22.29 -29.09 -14.51
N PRO A 347 21.21 -29.87 -14.77
CA PRO A 347 19.88 -29.34 -14.96
C PRO A 347 19.37 -28.69 -13.67
N ARG A 348 19.10 -27.38 -13.73
CA ARG A 348 18.39 -26.64 -12.68
C ARG A 348 16.97 -27.18 -12.58
N GLU A 349 16.70 -27.94 -11.53
CA GLU A 349 15.36 -28.35 -11.14
C GLU A 349 14.55 -27.07 -10.88
N THR A 350 13.53 -26.80 -11.69
CA THR A 350 12.78 -25.54 -11.63
C THR A 350 11.93 -25.51 -10.37
N ILE A 351 11.81 -24.35 -9.72
CA ILE A 351 10.92 -24.12 -8.55
C ILE A 351 9.50 -24.65 -8.78
N ARG A 352 9.03 -24.65 -10.04
CA ARG A 352 7.76 -25.24 -10.48
C ARG A 352 7.67 -26.75 -10.26
N GLN A 353 8.76 -27.51 -10.43
CA GLN A 353 8.85 -28.95 -10.15
C GLN A 353 8.89 -29.25 -8.65
N MET A 354 9.54 -28.41 -7.83
CA MET A 354 9.48 -28.52 -6.37
C MET A 354 8.07 -28.26 -5.82
N LEU A 355 7.38 -27.22 -6.31
CA LEU A 355 6.00 -26.91 -5.94
C LEU A 355 5.02 -28.02 -6.35
N TRP A 356 5.20 -28.63 -7.52
CA TRP A 356 4.39 -29.77 -7.96
C TRP A 356 4.59 -31.01 -7.07
N ARG A 357 5.83 -31.32 -6.68
CA ARG A 357 6.12 -32.45 -5.77
C ARG A 357 5.56 -32.24 -4.37
N SER A 358 5.55 -31.00 -3.87
CA SER A 358 4.91 -30.62 -2.60
C SER A 358 3.39 -30.82 -2.64
N LEU A 359 2.74 -30.36 -3.72
CA LEU A 359 1.29 -30.51 -3.90
C LEU A 359 0.86 -31.97 -4.12
N ALA A 360 1.65 -32.76 -4.84
CA ALA A 360 1.41 -34.19 -5.03
C ALA A 360 1.53 -35.00 -3.71
N ARG A 361 2.44 -34.59 -2.81
CA ARG A 361 2.58 -35.21 -1.48
C ARG A 361 1.37 -34.91 -0.59
N ARG A 362 0.80 -33.70 -0.65
CA ARG A 362 -0.42 -33.35 0.13
C ARG A 362 -1.67 -34.05 -0.38
N ARG A 363 -1.81 -34.32 -1.69
CA ARG A 363 -2.93 -35.12 -2.22
C ARG A 363 -2.91 -36.56 -1.72
N ARG A 364 -1.75 -37.22 -1.65
CA ARG A 364 -1.62 -38.59 -1.11
C ARG A 364 -1.93 -38.71 0.38
N VAL A 365 -1.70 -37.66 1.17
CA VAL A 365 -2.05 -37.65 2.60
C VAL A 365 -3.57 -37.52 2.82
N ARG A 366 -4.27 -36.86 1.90
CA ARG A 366 -5.74 -36.67 1.98
C ARG A 366 -6.53 -37.92 1.56
N ASP A 367 -5.95 -38.75 0.70
CA ASP A 367 -6.57 -39.99 0.21
C ASP A 367 -6.17 -41.24 1.02
N ASN A 368 -5.49 -41.07 2.17
CA ASN A 368 -5.14 -42.20 3.03
C ASN A 368 -6.38 -42.70 3.81
N PRO A 369 -6.91 -43.90 3.51
CA PRO A 369 -8.12 -44.43 4.16
C PRO A 369 -7.94 -44.72 5.64
N ARG A 370 -6.71 -44.66 6.18
CA ARG A 370 -6.44 -44.80 7.63
C ARG A 370 -6.79 -43.57 8.46
N ASN A 371 -6.99 -42.39 7.84
CA ASN A 371 -7.37 -41.15 8.54
C ASN A 371 -8.90 -40.93 8.60
N ARG A 372 -9.71 -41.92 8.23
CA ARG A 372 -11.17 -41.93 8.44
C ARG A 372 -11.52 -42.98 9.50
N ARG A 373 -11.22 -42.69 10.76
CA ARG A 373 -11.81 -43.35 11.92
C ARG A 373 -12.10 -42.32 12.99
#